data_AF-A0A851GAT1-F1
#
_entry.id   AF-A0A851GAT1-F1
#
_cell.length_a   1.000
_cell.length_b   1.000
_cell.length_c   1.000
_cell.angle_alpha   90.00
_cell.angle_beta   90.00
_cell.angle_gamma   90.00
#
_symmetry.space_group_name_H-M   'P 1'
#
loop_
_entity.id
_entity.type
_entity.pdbx_description
1 polymer ?
#
loop_
_entity_poly.entity_id
_entity_poly.type
_entity_poly.pdbx_seq_one_letter_code
_entity_poly.pdbx_strand_id
1 'polypeptide(L)'
;MIETIRSGHHGVSLSGSDFERLATWVDLNAPYYGRYTSNFPGNESGRSPLTDGELNTLISLTGVNVKNIKGLGEQVSFDRPASSPCLSGVTGDAYDQALALIQAGKSRLESVTRSDMAEYVMSAGIDLWREEKYQHRRQRETMNRAAMAGDGLVYDYQGLLAIAQYAPEGVDGISSRIQGSVLYSGNDEEVDIILVWGSQDMGDDLNAWENNTAIGSQPVGDFDYLLGGLTPGQPLYYRIFASNSDGNTNTHTSGSFETRSLIDLDADGMSDSWERSFFGGLDICHANSDWDGDGQSDAQEYHSGTDPSDPNSSMRVIAFQSIASDQHRLSWKSEEKVSYEIWGSQDMKHWVQLTSGLQATPPVNTEDLDLADDASYFFRVHAQHAER
;
A
#
# COMPACT_ATOMS: atom_id res chain seq x y z
N MET A 1 23.02 5.75 31.41
CA MET A 1 24.23 5.06 31.91
C MET A 1 25.37 6.03 32.15
N ILE A 2 25.90 6.73 31.13
CA ILE A 2 27.03 7.66 31.29
C ILE A 2 26.72 8.80 32.28
N GLU A 3 25.52 9.40 32.20
CA GLU A 3 25.07 10.39 33.19
C GLU A 3 25.01 9.83 34.61
N THR A 4 24.53 8.60 34.79
CA THR A 4 24.44 7.92 36.09
C THR A 4 25.81 7.69 36.72
N ILE A 5 26.83 7.41 35.90
CA ILE A 5 28.22 7.23 36.36
C ILE A 5 28.83 8.58 36.72
N ARG A 6 28.56 9.64 35.95
CA ARG A 6 29.00 11.01 36.25
C ARG A 6 28.35 11.57 37.51
N SER A 7 27.10 11.20 37.80
CA SER A 7 26.40 11.60 39.03
C SER A 7 26.84 10.83 40.28
N GLY A 8 27.76 9.87 40.13
CA GLY A 8 28.19 8.96 41.21
C GLY A 8 27.22 7.78 41.38
N HIS A 9 27.75 6.57 41.37
CA HIS A 9 26.96 5.33 41.49
C HIS A 9 27.63 4.36 42.46
N HIS A 10 26.97 4.05 43.58
CA HIS A 10 27.42 3.10 44.61
C HIS A 10 28.87 3.25 45.09
N GLY A 11 29.36 4.50 45.21
CA GLY A 11 30.73 4.76 45.69
C GLY A 11 31.84 4.38 44.71
N VAL A 12 31.50 4.02 43.47
CA VAL A 12 32.47 3.78 42.40
C VAL A 12 32.93 5.12 41.83
N SER A 13 34.24 5.35 41.82
CA SER A 13 34.89 6.50 41.19
C SER A 13 35.85 5.99 40.11
N LEU A 14 35.64 6.41 38.87
CA LEU A 14 36.49 6.04 37.74
C LEU A 14 37.57 7.11 37.53
N SER A 15 38.78 6.69 37.24
CA SER A 15 39.81 7.60 36.71
C SER A 15 39.38 8.12 35.33
N GLY A 16 39.92 9.27 34.89
CA GLY A 16 39.61 9.82 33.56
C GLY A 16 39.85 8.81 32.43
N SER A 17 40.94 8.04 32.50
CA SER A 17 41.24 7.00 31.52
C SER A 17 40.31 5.79 31.56
N ASP A 18 39.80 5.42 32.75
CA ASP A 18 38.87 4.29 32.85
C ASP A 18 37.47 4.68 32.40
N PHE A 19 37.10 5.95 32.62
CA PHE A 19 35.89 6.52 32.06
C PHE A 19 35.94 6.58 30.53
N GLU A 20 37.06 7.03 29.95
CA GLU A 20 37.25 7.02 28.49
C GLU A 20 37.18 5.59 27.92
N ARG A 21 37.85 4.63 28.55
CA ARG A 21 37.77 3.21 28.14
C ARG A 21 36.34 2.68 28.19
N LEU A 22 35.59 3.01 29.23
CA LEU A 22 34.20 2.59 29.36
C LEU A 22 33.33 3.27 28.29
N ALA A 23 33.51 4.56 28.04
CA ALA A 23 32.80 5.28 27.00
C ALA A 23 33.10 4.69 25.62
N THR A 24 34.37 4.46 25.30
CA THR A 24 34.78 3.80 24.04
C THR A 24 34.23 2.38 23.93
N TRP A 25 34.24 1.60 25.02
CA TRP A 25 33.65 0.27 25.04
C TRP A 25 32.15 0.34 24.78
N VAL A 26 31.44 1.29 25.39
CA VAL A 26 30.01 1.54 25.13
C VAL A 26 29.80 1.97 23.68
N ASP A 27 30.58 2.88 23.11
CA ASP A 27 30.43 3.31 21.72
C ASP A 27 30.67 2.16 20.72
N LEU A 28 31.63 1.28 21.02
CA LEU A 28 31.95 0.11 20.18
C LEU A 28 30.93 -1.02 20.31
N ASN A 29 30.27 -1.16 21.46
CA ASN A 29 29.38 -2.29 21.76
C ASN A 29 27.91 -1.88 21.91
N ALA A 30 27.60 -0.59 21.85
CA ALA A 30 26.23 -0.11 21.79
C ALA A 30 25.58 -0.78 20.56
N PRO A 31 24.40 -1.40 20.71
CA PRO A 31 23.67 -1.95 19.59
C PRO A 31 23.39 -0.81 18.60
N TYR A 32 24.20 -0.72 17.56
CA TYR A 32 24.01 0.24 16.50
C TYR A 32 23.00 -0.35 15.53
N TYR A 33 21.73 0.06 15.65
CA TYR A 33 20.74 -0.23 14.63
C TYR A 33 21.08 0.62 13.40
N GLY A 34 21.87 0.05 12.47
CA GLY A 34 22.37 0.77 11.30
C GLY A 34 21.31 1.20 10.28
N ARG A 35 20.02 0.91 10.54
CA ARG A 35 18.91 1.34 9.71
C ARG A 35 17.84 1.99 10.57
N TYR A 36 17.59 3.27 10.33
CA TYR A 36 16.53 4.05 10.96
C TYR A 36 15.23 4.03 10.14
N THR A 37 15.27 3.44 8.94
CA THR A 37 14.14 3.34 8.03
C THR A 37 13.15 2.25 8.46
N SER A 38 11.87 2.54 8.30
CA SER A 38 10.73 1.69 8.62
C SER A 38 9.60 1.96 7.65
N ASN A 39 9.07 0.91 7.02
CA ASN A 39 7.85 1.02 6.23
C ASN A 39 6.58 1.22 7.07
N PHE A 40 6.73 1.33 8.40
CA PHE A 40 5.66 1.70 9.33
C PHE A 40 6.00 3.02 10.05
N PRO A 41 5.76 4.17 9.41
CA PRO A 41 6.09 5.48 9.97
C PRO A 41 5.03 6.03 10.94
N GLY A 42 3.80 5.50 10.90
CA GLY A 42 2.65 5.98 11.68
C GLY A 42 2.70 5.66 13.18
N ASN A 43 3.83 5.21 13.68
CA ASN A 43 4.05 4.87 15.08
C ASN A 43 5.29 5.59 15.63
N GLU A 44 5.14 6.27 16.77
CA GLU A 44 6.20 7.00 17.49
C GLU A 44 7.47 6.17 17.76
N SER A 45 7.33 4.86 17.99
CA SER A 45 8.46 3.96 18.25
C SER A 45 9.19 3.54 16.96
N GLY A 46 8.55 3.73 15.80
CA GLY A 46 8.94 3.17 14.52
C GLY A 46 8.84 1.64 14.52
N ARG A 47 8.49 1.03 13.39
CA ARG A 47 8.49 -0.44 13.14
C ARG A 47 7.26 -1.23 13.62
N SER A 48 6.27 -0.59 14.24
CA SER A 48 4.99 -1.25 14.53
C SER A 48 4.03 -1.10 13.36
N PRO A 49 3.39 -2.18 12.86
CA PRO A 49 2.39 -2.09 11.80
C PRO A 49 1.08 -1.44 12.26
N LEU A 50 0.89 -1.25 13.58
CA LEU A 50 -0.20 -0.47 14.16
C LEU A 50 0.24 0.99 14.36
N THR A 51 -0.61 1.91 13.91
CA THR A 51 -0.45 3.35 14.10
C THR A 51 -0.69 3.76 15.56
N ASP A 52 -0.25 4.96 15.93
CA ASP A 52 -0.50 5.49 17.28
C ASP A 52 -1.97 5.65 17.62
N GLY A 53 -2.79 6.00 16.62
CA GLY A 53 -4.24 6.09 16.76
C GLY A 53 -4.85 4.74 17.05
N GLU A 54 -4.47 3.71 16.30
CA GLU A 54 -4.95 2.34 16.52
C GLU A 54 -4.49 1.75 17.84
N LEU A 55 -3.25 2.02 18.26
CA LEU A 55 -2.78 1.63 19.58
C LEU A 55 -3.59 2.32 20.68
N ASN A 56 -3.92 3.61 20.54
CA ASN A 56 -4.77 4.30 21.51
C ASN A 56 -6.19 3.71 21.55
N THR A 57 -6.76 3.37 20.38
CA THR A 57 -8.04 2.66 20.30
C THR A 57 -7.95 1.30 21.00
N LEU A 58 -6.88 0.53 20.75
CA LEU A 58 -6.67 -0.77 21.38
C LEU A 58 -6.56 -0.64 22.91
N ILE A 59 -5.91 0.40 23.42
CA ILE A 59 -5.88 0.72 24.86
C ILE A 59 -7.29 0.99 25.39
N SER A 60 -8.09 1.77 24.67
CA SER A 60 -9.46 2.09 25.11
C SER A 60 -10.40 0.88 25.13
N LEU A 61 -10.25 -0.04 24.18
CA LEU A 61 -11.08 -1.25 24.06
C LEU A 61 -10.69 -2.32 25.09
N THR A 62 -9.39 -2.48 25.33
CA THR A 62 -8.85 -3.56 26.19
C THR A 62 -8.63 -3.14 27.64
N GLY A 63 -8.49 -1.84 27.90
CA GLY A 63 -8.03 -1.31 29.18
C GLY A 63 -6.54 -1.60 29.48
N VAL A 64 -5.83 -2.25 28.56
CA VAL A 64 -4.42 -2.60 28.72
C VAL A 64 -3.55 -1.56 28.03
N ASN A 65 -2.58 -0.99 28.74
CA ASN A 65 -1.64 -0.04 28.16
C ASN A 65 -0.59 -0.76 27.30
N VAL A 66 -0.94 -1.04 26.05
CA VAL A 66 -0.05 -1.71 25.09
C VAL A 66 1.16 -0.87 24.66
N LYS A 67 1.17 0.44 24.94
CA LYS A 67 2.32 1.34 24.68
C LYS A 67 3.38 1.30 25.79
N ASN A 68 2.97 0.98 27.02
CA ASN A 68 3.87 0.94 28.18
C ASN A 68 3.87 -0.45 28.83
N ILE A 69 4.66 -1.34 28.25
CA ILE A 69 4.73 -2.76 28.61
C ILE A 69 5.61 -3.07 29.84
N LYS A 70 5.98 -2.08 30.67
CA LYS A 70 6.85 -2.31 31.84
C LYS A 70 6.26 -3.38 32.76
N GLY A 71 6.88 -4.56 32.76
CA GLY A 71 6.48 -5.71 33.59
C GLY A 71 5.29 -6.52 33.05
N LEU A 72 4.74 -6.17 31.89
CA LEU A 72 3.57 -6.84 31.30
C LEU A 72 3.94 -7.81 30.17
N GLY A 73 5.14 -7.71 29.59
CA GLY A 73 5.53 -8.50 28.42
C GLY A 73 4.79 -8.07 27.14
N GLU A 74 4.93 -8.87 26.07
CA GLU A 74 4.28 -8.63 24.78
C GLU A 74 2.76 -8.77 24.91
N GLN A 75 2.02 -7.73 24.55
CA GLN A 75 0.57 -7.69 24.70
C GLN A 75 -0.20 -7.99 23.42
N VAL A 76 0.46 -7.83 22.26
CA VAL A 76 -0.12 -8.02 20.93
C VAL A 76 0.67 -9.10 20.22
N SER A 77 -0.02 -10.10 19.68
CA SER A 77 0.58 -11.15 18.85
C SER A 77 -0.01 -11.10 17.44
N PHE A 78 0.82 -10.79 16.45
CA PHE A 78 0.39 -10.83 15.04
C PHE A 78 0.36 -12.26 14.49
N ASP A 79 1.16 -13.19 15.03
CA ASP A 79 1.10 -14.60 14.64
C ASP A 79 -0.23 -15.25 15.02
N ARG A 80 -0.77 -14.86 16.18
CA ARG A 80 -2.07 -15.36 16.70
C ARG A 80 -2.91 -14.20 17.25
N PRO A 81 -3.54 -13.40 16.37
CA PRO A 81 -4.29 -12.20 16.77
C PRO A 81 -5.30 -12.44 17.90
N ALA A 82 -6.11 -13.50 17.78
CA ALA A 82 -7.13 -13.86 18.77
C ALA A 82 -6.57 -14.31 20.13
N SER A 83 -5.28 -14.68 20.21
CA SER A 83 -4.59 -15.07 21.44
C SER A 83 -3.73 -13.94 22.03
N SER A 84 -3.87 -12.72 21.52
CA SER A 84 -3.15 -11.56 22.04
C SER A 84 -3.49 -11.33 23.53
N PRO A 85 -2.50 -11.25 24.43
CA PRO A 85 -2.75 -11.07 25.86
C PRO A 85 -3.62 -9.86 26.22
N CYS A 86 -3.56 -8.77 25.45
CA CYS A 86 -4.41 -7.60 25.66
C CYS A 86 -5.91 -7.89 25.51
N LEU A 87 -6.29 -8.95 24.78
CA LEU A 87 -7.69 -9.34 24.60
C LEU A 87 -8.24 -10.17 25.76
N SER A 88 -7.40 -10.56 26.72
CA SER A 88 -7.80 -11.39 27.84
C SER A 88 -8.88 -10.71 28.69
N GLY A 89 -10.09 -11.25 28.69
CA GLY A 89 -11.23 -10.73 29.46
C GLY A 89 -12.05 -9.66 28.75
N VAL A 90 -11.71 -9.31 27.51
CA VAL A 90 -12.53 -8.44 26.64
C VAL A 90 -13.59 -9.31 25.95
N THR A 91 -14.83 -8.81 25.84
CA THR A 91 -15.96 -9.53 25.24
C THR A 91 -16.85 -8.62 24.39
N GLY A 92 -17.66 -9.22 23.52
CA GLY A 92 -18.62 -8.51 22.66
C GLY A 92 -17.95 -7.60 21.63
N ASP A 93 -18.63 -6.52 21.23
CA ASP A 93 -18.18 -5.60 20.18
C ASP A 93 -16.76 -5.05 20.41
N ALA A 94 -16.37 -4.85 21.67
CA ALA A 94 -15.03 -4.38 22.00
C ALA A 94 -13.94 -5.40 21.67
N TYR A 95 -14.25 -6.70 21.83
CA TYR A 95 -13.34 -7.79 21.44
C TYR A 95 -13.20 -7.84 19.92
N ASP A 96 -14.33 -7.77 19.20
CA ASP A 96 -14.33 -7.86 17.73
C ASP A 96 -13.58 -6.70 17.09
N GLN A 97 -13.79 -5.47 17.59
CA GLN A 97 -13.04 -4.29 17.13
C GLN A 97 -11.55 -4.38 17.45
N ALA A 98 -11.19 -4.83 18.66
CA ALA A 98 -9.80 -4.97 19.05
C ALA A 98 -9.09 -6.06 18.23
N LEU A 99 -9.76 -7.17 17.97
CA LEU A 99 -9.26 -8.26 17.13
C LEU A 99 -9.04 -7.79 15.69
N ALA A 100 -10.01 -7.06 15.12
CA ALA A 100 -9.93 -6.52 13.76
C ALA A 100 -8.73 -5.57 13.60
N LEU A 101 -8.44 -4.72 14.59
CA LEU A 101 -7.24 -3.88 14.59
C LEU A 101 -5.95 -4.71 14.54
N ILE A 102 -5.85 -5.76 15.36
CA ILE A 102 -4.65 -6.62 15.39
C ILE A 102 -4.50 -7.39 14.08
N GLN A 103 -5.61 -7.87 13.50
CA GLN A 103 -5.63 -8.53 12.20
C GLN A 103 -5.20 -7.58 11.07
N ALA A 104 -5.69 -6.33 11.07
CA ALA A 104 -5.24 -5.34 10.10
C ALA A 104 -3.73 -5.04 10.22
N GLY A 105 -3.22 -4.96 11.45
CA GLY A 105 -1.78 -4.86 11.69
C GLY A 105 -0.99 -6.07 11.18
N LYS A 106 -1.54 -7.29 11.32
CA LYS A 106 -0.95 -8.51 10.76
C LYS A 106 -0.89 -8.43 9.23
N SER A 107 -2.01 -8.11 8.58
CA SER A 107 -2.05 -8.00 7.11
C SER A 107 -1.05 -6.98 6.58
N ARG A 108 -0.88 -5.83 7.26
CA ARG A 108 0.15 -4.84 6.90
C ARG A 108 1.57 -5.35 7.11
N LEU A 109 1.80 -6.16 8.14
CA LEU A 109 3.10 -6.76 8.41
C LEU A 109 3.49 -7.76 7.32
N GLU A 110 2.51 -8.45 6.75
CA GLU A 110 2.68 -9.43 5.67
C GLU A 110 2.82 -8.77 4.29
N SER A 111 2.14 -7.64 4.07
CA SER A 111 2.13 -6.96 2.77
C SER A 111 3.35 -6.06 2.50
N VAL A 112 4.16 -5.76 3.52
CA VAL A 112 5.27 -4.82 3.38
C VAL A 112 6.56 -5.39 3.95
N THR A 113 7.65 -5.30 3.18
CA THR A 113 8.97 -5.76 3.62
C THR A 113 9.51 -4.90 4.78
N ARG A 114 10.15 -5.56 5.75
CA ARG A 114 10.73 -4.90 6.93
C ARG A 114 12.21 -4.63 6.75
N SER A 115 12.75 -3.64 7.46
CA SER A 115 14.15 -3.21 7.26
C SER A 115 15.22 -4.24 7.63
N ASP A 116 14.84 -5.32 8.32
CA ASP A 116 15.65 -6.49 8.65
C ASP A 116 15.58 -7.63 7.62
N MET A 117 14.67 -7.57 6.64
CA MET A 117 14.51 -8.58 5.58
C MET A 117 15.51 -8.34 4.43
N ALA A 118 16.00 -9.42 3.83
CA ALA A 118 16.96 -9.35 2.72
C ALA A 118 16.36 -8.65 1.47
N GLU A 119 15.05 -8.77 1.28
CA GLU A 119 14.28 -8.20 0.17
C GLU A 119 13.70 -6.80 0.51
N TYR A 120 14.23 -6.13 1.54
CA TYR A 120 13.70 -4.84 1.98
C TYR A 120 13.75 -3.79 0.87
N VAL A 121 12.56 -3.27 0.54
CA VAL A 121 12.36 -2.10 -0.32
C VAL A 121 11.69 -1.02 0.51
N MET A 122 12.30 0.16 0.56
CA MET A 122 11.76 1.30 1.30
C MET A 122 10.54 1.88 0.54
N SER A 123 9.38 1.90 1.18
CA SER A 123 8.11 2.35 0.60
C SER A 123 7.45 3.50 1.37
N ALA A 124 7.90 3.78 2.60
CA ALA A 124 7.39 4.91 3.38
C ALA A 124 7.94 6.25 2.86
N GLY A 125 7.04 7.15 2.40
CA GLY A 125 7.40 8.45 1.85
C GLY A 125 8.30 9.31 2.74
N ILE A 126 8.07 9.30 4.06
CA ILE A 126 8.90 10.07 5.00
C ILE A 126 10.33 9.53 5.11
N ASP A 127 10.52 8.22 5.01
CA ASP A 127 11.85 7.62 5.11
C ASP A 127 12.58 7.66 3.76
N LEU A 128 11.85 7.56 2.64
CA LEU A 128 12.34 7.91 1.30
C LEU A 128 12.91 9.35 1.31
N TRP A 129 12.13 10.32 1.82
CA TRP A 129 12.58 11.69 1.97
C TRP A 129 13.82 11.85 2.88
N ARG A 130 13.85 11.15 4.03
CA ARG A 130 14.99 11.23 4.95
C ARG A 130 16.26 10.71 4.30
N GLU A 131 16.15 9.62 3.53
CA GLU A 131 17.28 9.05 2.80
C GLU A 131 17.76 10.00 1.70
N GLU A 132 16.86 10.56 0.88
CA GLU A 132 17.21 11.55 -0.14
C GLU A 132 17.90 12.77 0.45
N LYS A 133 17.35 13.32 1.53
CA LYS A 133 17.95 14.44 2.27
C LYS A 133 19.33 14.08 2.82
N TYR A 134 19.51 12.85 3.31
CA TYR A 134 20.77 12.36 3.82
C TYR A 134 21.82 12.22 2.70
N GLN A 135 21.45 11.62 1.57
CA GLN A 135 22.34 11.46 0.41
C GLN A 135 22.78 12.81 -0.16
N HIS A 136 21.84 13.76 -0.30
CA HIS A 136 22.16 15.12 -0.73
C HIS A 136 23.15 15.81 0.23
N ARG A 137 22.94 15.69 1.54
CA ARG A 137 23.88 16.24 2.55
C ARG A 137 25.24 15.56 2.51
N ARG A 138 25.29 14.24 2.34
CA ARG A 138 26.54 13.47 2.23
C ARG A 138 27.33 13.87 1.00
N GLN A 139 26.67 14.03 -0.15
CA GLN A 139 27.29 14.51 -1.38
C GLN A 139 27.88 15.92 -1.19
N ARG A 140 27.12 16.82 -0.54
CA ARG A 140 27.59 18.16 -0.21
C ARG A 140 28.81 18.14 0.72
N GLU A 141 28.78 17.32 1.76
CA GLU A 141 29.92 17.16 2.66
C GLU A 141 31.16 16.65 1.91
N THR A 142 30.97 15.72 0.97
CA THR A 142 32.05 15.22 0.10
C THR A 142 32.62 16.32 -0.78
N MET A 143 31.78 17.15 -1.41
CA MET A 143 32.21 18.31 -2.19
C MET A 143 32.95 19.33 -1.33
N ASN A 144 32.45 19.65 -0.14
CA ASN A 144 33.10 20.56 0.80
C ASN A 144 34.48 20.03 1.21
N ARG A 145 34.60 18.73 1.51
CA ARG A 145 35.88 18.10 1.86
C ARG A 145 36.87 18.12 0.69
N ALA A 146 36.41 17.84 -0.53
CA ALA A 146 37.25 17.92 -1.73
C ALA A 146 37.72 19.36 -2.01
N ALA A 147 36.85 20.34 -1.82
CA ALA A 147 37.18 21.75 -1.96
C ALA A 147 38.16 22.25 -0.89
N MET A 148 38.04 21.77 0.37
CA MET A 148 39.04 22.04 1.42
C MET A 148 40.41 21.39 1.13
N ALA A 149 40.43 20.28 0.39
CA ALA A 149 41.67 19.58 0.02
C ALA A 149 42.35 20.17 -1.24
N GLY A 150 41.66 21.05 -1.98
CA GLY A 150 42.19 21.77 -3.15
C GLY A 150 41.96 23.29 -3.04
N ASP A 151 42.13 24.03 -4.14
CA ASP A 151 41.83 25.47 -4.24
C ASP A 151 40.42 25.71 -4.84
N GLY A 152 39.43 24.90 -4.45
CA GLY A 152 38.06 24.96 -4.98
C GLY A 152 37.10 25.78 -4.12
N LEU A 153 36.08 26.40 -4.73
CA LEU A 153 34.97 27.04 -4.03
C LEU A 153 33.68 26.22 -4.21
N VAL A 154 32.90 26.09 -3.14
CA VAL A 154 31.58 25.44 -3.15
C VAL A 154 30.57 26.42 -2.56
N TYR A 155 29.62 26.88 -3.38
CA TYR A 155 28.61 27.88 -3.00
C TYR A 155 27.36 27.23 -2.41
N ASP A 156 26.81 27.79 -1.33
CA ASP A 156 25.55 27.36 -0.71
C ASP A 156 24.38 27.68 -1.65
N TYR A 157 23.83 26.67 -2.32
CA TYR A 157 22.66 26.86 -3.15
C TYR A 157 21.39 26.90 -2.29
N GLN A 158 20.46 27.80 -2.63
CA GLN A 158 19.19 28.05 -1.93
C GLN A 158 18.06 27.30 -2.65
N GLY A 159 17.25 26.54 -1.90
CA GLY A 159 16.14 25.75 -2.44
C GLY A 159 16.46 24.25 -2.55
N LEU A 160 15.78 23.41 -1.76
CA LEU A 160 15.89 21.95 -1.84
C LEU A 160 14.68 21.40 -2.60
N LEU A 161 14.57 21.61 -3.92
CA LEU A 161 13.49 20.98 -4.65
C LEU A 161 13.56 19.44 -4.51
N ALA A 162 12.54 18.83 -3.92
CA ALA A 162 12.52 17.40 -3.59
C ALA A 162 11.15 16.77 -3.89
N ILE A 163 11.17 15.59 -4.48
CA ILE A 163 9.98 14.87 -4.94
C ILE A 163 10.12 13.37 -4.67
N ALA A 164 9.05 12.75 -4.15
CA ALA A 164 8.93 11.32 -3.97
C ALA A 164 8.03 10.69 -5.03
N GLN A 165 8.25 9.41 -5.25
CA GLN A 165 7.37 8.54 -6.03
C GLN A 165 6.98 7.33 -5.18
N TYR A 166 5.74 6.90 -5.34
CA TYR A 166 5.19 5.73 -4.67
C TYR A 166 4.95 4.59 -5.67
N ALA A 167 4.64 3.42 -5.14
CA ALA A 167 4.20 2.29 -5.96
C ALA A 167 2.93 2.68 -6.73
N PRO A 168 2.80 2.27 -8.00
CA PRO A 168 1.63 2.58 -8.78
C PRO A 168 0.41 1.82 -8.26
N GLU A 169 -0.77 2.44 -8.35
CA GLU A 169 -2.04 1.86 -7.94
C GLU A 169 -2.87 1.48 -9.17
N GLY A 170 -3.69 0.43 -9.07
CA GLY A 170 -4.58 0.02 -10.14
C GLY A 170 -3.86 -0.29 -11.46
N VAL A 171 -2.70 -0.96 -11.40
CA VAL A 171 -1.97 -1.41 -12.60
C VAL A 171 -2.83 -2.43 -13.34
N ASP A 172 -3.28 -2.08 -14.54
CA ASP A 172 -3.97 -2.97 -15.47
C ASP A 172 -3.13 -3.17 -16.76
N GLY A 173 -3.72 -3.70 -17.84
CA GLY A 173 -3.00 -3.92 -19.09
C GLY A 173 -2.70 -2.66 -19.91
N ILE A 174 -3.50 -1.62 -19.74
CA ILE A 174 -3.49 -0.40 -20.57
C ILE A 174 -3.38 0.90 -19.76
N SER A 175 -3.48 0.83 -18.44
CA SER A 175 -3.49 1.98 -17.55
C SER A 175 -2.92 1.68 -16.16
N SER A 176 -2.51 2.73 -15.47
CA SER A 176 -2.09 2.69 -14.07
C SER A 176 -2.15 4.09 -13.47
N ARG A 177 -2.47 4.18 -12.17
CA ARG A 177 -2.38 5.43 -11.41
C ARG A 177 -0.97 5.58 -10.84
N ILE A 178 -0.23 6.54 -11.39
CA ILE A 178 1.08 6.93 -10.89
C ILE A 178 0.91 7.90 -9.72
N GLN A 179 1.59 7.64 -8.61
CA GLN A 179 1.50 8.42 -7.38
C GLN A 179 2.87 9.02 -7.01
N GLY A 180 2.86 10.26 -6.53
CA GLY A 180 4.04 10.95 -6.07
C GLY A 180 3.73 12.06 -5.07
N SER A 181 4.76 12.72 -4.57
CA SER A 181 4.61 13.81 -3.60
C SER A 181 5.68 14.86 -3.79
N VAL A 182 5.30 16.12 -3.92
CA VAL A 182 6.24 17.24 -3.82
C VAL A 182 6.55 17.44 -2.35
N LEU A 183 7.78 17.10 -1.96
CA LEU A 183 8.20 17.09 -0.55
C LEU A 183 8.66 18.46 -0.08
N TYR A 184 9.29 19.22 -0.98
CA TYR A 184 9.74 20.58 -0.73
C TYR A 184 9.91 21.31 -2.07
N SER A 185 9.34 22.50 -2.20
CA SER A 185 9.51 23.34 -3.39
C SER A 185 10.73 24.25 -3.31
N GLY A 186 11.26 24.51 -2.12
CA GLY A 186 12.40 25.42 -1.92
C GLY A 186 12.01 26.88 -1.71
N ASN A 187 11.01 27.35 -2.46
CA ASN A 187 10.64 28.75 -2.57
C ASN A 187 9.12 28.99 -2.40
N ASP A 188 8.38 27.99 -1.90
CA ASP A 188 6.91 28.01 -1.77
C ASP A 188 6.15 28.21 -3.10
N GLU A 189 6.81 28.07 -4.25
CA GLU A 189 6.15 28.05 -5.56
C GLU A 189 5.59 26.66 -5.89
N GLU A 190 4.62 26.62 -6.81
CA GLU A 190 4.20 25.36 -7.43
C GLU A 190 5.34 24.76 -8.26
N VAL A 191 5.36 23.44 -8.33
CA VAL A 191 6.42 22.66 -8.98
C VAL A 191 5.85 22.01 -10.22
N ASP A 192 6.47 22.27 -11.38
CA ASP A 192 6.09 21.63 -12.64
C ASP A 192 6.53 20.17 -12.63
N ILE A 193 5.57 19.27 -12.80
CA ILE A 193 5.79 17.83 -12.78
C ILE A 193 5.74 17.25 -14.20
N ILE A 194 6.77 16.48 -14.54
CA ILE A 194 6.85 15.70 -15.78
C ILE A 194 7.01 14.22 -15.42
N LEU A 195 6.09 13.40 -15.92
CA LEU A 195 6.19 11.94 -15.85
C LEU A 195 6.80 11.43 -17.14
N VAL A 196 7.78 10.52 -17.01
CA VAL A 196 8.40 9.83 -18.12
C VAL A 196 8.26 8.32 -17.96
N TRP A 197 8.12 7.58 -19.07
CA TRP A 197 7.99 6.12 -19.04
C TRP A 197 8.48 5.45 -20.33
N GLY A 198 8.84 4.18 -20.25
CA GLY A 198 9.27 3.39 -21.39
C GLY A 198 9.58 1.93 -21.06
N SER A 199 9.93 1.17 -22.10
CA SER A 199 10.31 -0.25 -21.99
C SER A 199 11.69 -0.48 -21.34
N GLN A 200 12.49 0.59 -21.20
CA GLN A 200 13.82 0.57 -20.59
C GLN A 200 13.96 1.71 -19.57
N ASP A 201 14.74 1.48 -18.52
CA ASP A 201 15.12 2.52 -17.57
C ASP A 201 16.20 3.42 -18.19
N MET A 202 15.81 4.67 -18.46
CA MET A 202 16.71 5.68 -19.04
C MET A 202 17.33 6.59 -17.98
N GLY A 203 17.09 6.30 -16.70
CA GLY A 203 17.71 7.00 -15.57
C GLY A 203 17.32 8.48 -15.50
N ASP A 204 18.32 9.33 -15.29
CA ASP A 204 18.16 10.74 -14.91
C ASP A 204 18.01 11.68 -16.12
N ASP A 205 18.14 11.18 -17.36
CA ASP A 205 18.01 12.01 -18.57
C ASP A 205 16.57 12.02 -19.07
N LEU A 206 15.84 13.10 -18.76
CA LEU A 206 14.46 13.32 -19.18
C LEU A 206 14.23 13.08 -20.69
N ASN A 207 15.19 13.46 -21.55
CA ASN A 207 15.03 13.38 -22.99
C ASN A 207 15.34 12.01 -23.58
N ALA A 208 15.92 11.11 -22.78
CA ALA A 208 16.28 9.77 -23.21
C ALA A 208 15.09 8.79 -23.10
N TRP A 209 14.07 9.13 -22.32
CA TRP A 209 12.86 8.32 -22.13
C TRP A 209 12.00 8.27 -23.39
N GLU A 210 11.39 7.11 -23.63
CA GLU A 210 10.55 6.85 -24.81
C GLU A 210 9.32 7.76 -24.85
N ASN A 211 8.68 7.98 -23.70
CA ASN A 211 7.47 8.77 -23.55
C ASN A 211 7.60 9.74 -22.39
N ASN A 212 6.95 10.90 -22.51
CA ASN A 212 6.81 11.87 -21.45
C ASN A 212 5.46 12.58 -21.51
N THR A 213 4.99 13.06 -20.37
CA THR A 213 3.78 13.89 -20.26
C THR A 213 3.96 14.90 -19.12
N ALA A 214 3.45 16.11 -19.33
CA ALA A 214 3.36 17.11 -18.27
C ALA A 214 2.11 16.83 -17.43
N ILE A 215 2.30 16.57 -16.13
CA ILE A 215 1.21 16.45 -15.15
C ILE A 215 0.70 17.85 -14.76
N GLY A 216 1.54 18.87 -14.90
CA GLY A 216 1.24 20.27 -14.57
C GLY A 216 1.92 20.71 -13.28
N SER A 217 1.65 21.96 -12.89
CA SER A 217 2.19 22.57 -11.67
C SER A 217 1.44 22.05 -10.44
N GLN A 218 2.17 21.52 -9.46
CA GLN A 218 1.63 20.93 -8.23
C GLN A 218 2.17 21.68 -7.00
N PRO A 219 1.33 21.95 -5.98
CA PRO A 219 1.82 22.45 -4.70
C PRO A 219 2.59 21.36 -3.94
N VAL A 220 3.23 21.74 -2.84
CA VAL A 220 3.78 20.78 -1.87
C VAL A 220 2.67 19.86 -1.35
N GLY A 221 2.86 18.55 -1.46
CA GLY A 221 1.87 17.54 -1.12
C GLY A 221 1.80 16.40 -2.13
N ASP A 222 0.90 15.46 -1.84
CA ASP A 222 0.68 14.29 -2.69
C ASP A 222 -0.09 14.66 -3.96
N PHE A 223 0.25 13.98 -5.06
CA PHE A 223 -0.43 14.07 -6.34
C PHE A 223 -0.51 12.70 -6.99
N ASP A 224 -1.44 12.54 -7.92
CA ASP A 224 -1.58 11.34 -8.73
C ASP A 224 -1.89 11.67 -10.20
N TYR A 225 -1.59 10.73 -11.08
CA TYR A 225 -1.85 10.84 -12.50
C TYR A 225 -2.30 9.49 -13.08
N LEU A 226 -3.43 9.49 -13.80
CA LEU A 226 -3.88 8.32 -14.53
C LEU A 226 -3.11 8.21 -15.85
N LEU A 227 -2.10 7.32 -15.87
CA LEU A 227 -1.34 6.99 -17.06
C LEU A 227 -2.11 5.95 -17.86
N GLY A 228 -2.47 6.26 -19.11
CA GLY A 228 -3.16 5.35 -20.02
C GLY A 228 -2.37 5.11 -21.31
N GLY A 229 -2.87 4.21 -22.15
CA GLY A 229 -2.25 3.86 -23.43
C GLY A 229 -1.02 2.96 -23.28
N LEU A 230 -0.95 2.19 -22.18
CA LEU A 230 0.12 1.24 -21.94
C LEU A 230 -0.03 0.00 -22.83
N THR A 231 1.09 -0.69 -23.07
CA THR A 231 1.10 -1.96 -23.80
C THR A 231 0.90 -3.11 -22.81
N PRO A 232 -0.10 -3.99 -22.97
CA PRO A 232 -0.33 -5.12 -22.07
C PRO A 232 0.84 -6.11 -22.02
N GLY A 233 1.07 -6.69 -20.84
CA GLY A 233 2.03 -7.78 -20.62
C GLY A 233 3.50 -7.38 -20.84
N GLN A 234 3.85 -6.11 -20.62
CA GLN A 234 5.21 -5.60 -20.82
C GLN A 234 5.73 -4.95 -19.53
N PRO A 235 7.03 -5.12 -19.20
CA PRO A 235 7.64 -4.34 -18.15
C PRO A 235 7.67 -2.86 -18.57
N LEU A 236 7.26 -1.98 -17.65
CA LEU A 236 7.31 -0.55 -17.81
C LEU A 236 8.19 0.05 -16.73
N TYR A 237 9.15 0.87 -17.13
CA TYR A 237 9.92 1.74 -16.24
C TYR A 237 9.33 3.14 -16.31
N TYR A 238 9.32 3.84 -15.19
CA TYR A 238 8.84 5.22 -15.12
C TYR A 238 9.61 6.04 -14.09
N ARG A 239 9.56 7.36 -14.26
CA ARG A 239 10.18 8.30 -13.35
C ARG A 239 9.45 9.64 -13.34
N ILE A 240 9.52 10.34 -12.21
CA ILE A 240 8.98 11.69 -12.08
C ILE A 240 10.11 12.72 -11.98
N PHE A 241 10.02 13.74 -12.84
CA PHE A 241 10.86 14.93 -12.86
C PHE A 241 10.06 16.12 -12.33
N ALA A 242 10.76 17.03 -11.66
CA ALA A 242 10.19 18.22 -11.06
C ALA A 242 11.08 19.43 -11.38
N SER A 243 10.46 20.57 -11.68
CA SER A 243 11.18 21.83 -11.87
C SER A 243 10.40 23.04 -11.36
N ASN A 244 11.11 24.03 -10.87
CA ASN A 244 10.61 25.38 -10.58
C ASN A 244 11.75 26.41 -10.68
N SER A 245 11.54 27.64 -10.20
CA SER A 245 12.59 28.66 -10.26
C SER A 245 13.81 28.36 -9.37
N ASP A 246 13.69 27.46 -8.38
CA ASP A 246 14.82 27.00 -7.58
C ASP A 246 15.67 25.94 -8.29
N GLY A 247 15.12 25.23 -9.27
CA GLY A 247 15.89 24.33 -10.14
C GLY A 247 15.11 23.10 -10.57
N ASN A 248 15.86 22.07 -10.96
CA ASN A 248 15.31 20.82 -11.47
C ASN A 248 15.77 19.65 -10.59
N THR A 249 14.88 18.70 -10.34
CA THR A 249 15.17 17.45 -9.64
C THR A 249 14.38 16.30 -10.28
N ASN A 250 14.66 15.09 -9.84
CA ASN A 250 13.83 13.92 -10.13
C ASN A 250 13.81 13.01 -8.89
N THR A 251 12.89 12.06 -8.92
CA THR A 251 12.82 10.98 -7.93
C THR A 251 14.14 10.19 -7.89
N HIS A 252 14.57 9.73 -6.71
CA HIS A 252 15.90 9.10 -6.55
C HIS A 252 16.12 7.82 -7.36
N THR A 253 15.06 7.03 -7.57
CA THR A 253 15.10 5.78 -8.31
C THR A 253 13.93 5.69 -9.28
N SER A 254 14.18 5.14 -10.46
CA SER A 254 13.10 4.77 -11.38
C SER A 254 12.18 3.73 -10.73
N GLY A 255 10.88 3.88 -10.93
CA GLY A 255 9.91 2.86 -10.60
C GLY A 255 9.78 1.89 -11.76
N SER A 256 9.31 0.68 -11.46
CA SER A 256 8.93 -0.28 -12.50
C SER A 256 7.73 -1.10 -12.07
N PHE A 257 6.93 -1.50 -13.04
CA PHE A 257 5.84 -2.44 -12.88
C PHE A 257 5.64 -3.20 -14.19
N GLU A 258 4.99 -4.35 -14.14
CA GLU A 258 4.56 -5.07 -15.34
C GLU A 258 3.09 -4.77 -15.59
N THR A 259 2.77 -4.31 -16.80
CA THR A 259 1.38 -4.19 -17.23
C THR A 259 0.79 -5.59 -17.36
N ARG A 260 -0.48 -5.74 -17.00
CA ARG A 260 -1.13 -7.05 -17.06
C ARG A 260 -1.30 -7.51 -18.49
N SER A 261 -1.15 -8.81 -18.74
CA SER A 261 -1.39 -9.37 -20.05
C SER A 261 -2.89 -9.45 -20.30
N LEU A 262 -3.37 -8.86 -21.39
CA LEU A 262 -4.74 -9.01 -21.87
C LEU A 262 -4.85 -10.10 -22.95
N ILE A 263 -3.85 -10.98 -23.03
CA ILE A 263 -3.85 -12.08 -23.99
C ILE A 263 -4.79 -13.17 -23.46
N ASP A 264 -5.75 -13.53 -24.30
CA ASP A 264 -6.69 -14.64 -24.18
C ASP A 264 -6.46 -15.49 -25.44
N LEU A 265 -5.44 -16.36 -25.40
CA LEU A 265 -4.91 -17.05 -26.58
C LEU A 265 -5.88 -18.11 -27.12
N ASP A 266 -6.65 -18.73 -26.23
CA ASP A 266 -7.66 -19.74 -26.56
C ASP A 266 -9.08 -19.13 -26.72
N ALA A 267 -9.21 -17.82 -26.50
CA ALA A 267 -10.38 -16.99 -26.79
C ALA A 267 -11.62 -17.38 -25.98
N ASP A 268 -11.43 -17.82 -24.74
CA ASP A 268 -12.49 -18.28 -23.87
C ASP A 268 -13.07 -17.18 -22.96
N GLY A 269 -12.47 -15.99 -22.99
CA GLY A 269 -12.91 -14.80 -22.26
C GLY A 269 -12.23 -14.61 -20.89
N MET A 270 -11.27 -15.47 -20.54
CA MET A 270 -10.36 -15.34 -19.41
C MET A 270 -8.96 -14.90 -19.89
N SER A 271 -8.09 -14.42 -19.00
CA SER A 271 -6.73 -14.02 -19.39
C SER A 271 -5.72 -15.15 -19.16
N ASP A 272 -4.80 -15.35 -20.10
CA ASP A 272 -3.71 -16.34 -20.03
C ASP A 272 -2.93 -16.26 -18.70
N SER A 273 -2.75 -15.04 -18.18
CA SER A 273 -2.03 -14.81 -16.93
C SER A 273 -2.80 -15.30 -15.70
N TRP A 274 -4.12 -15.11 -15.69
CA TRP A 274 -4.97 -15.61 -14.62
C TRP A 274 -4.99 -17.14 -14.65
N GLU A 275 -5.15 -17.73 -15.83
CA GLU A 275 -5.16 -19.18 -16.00
C GLU A 275 -3.83 -19.83 -15.56
N ARG A 276 -2.69 -19.23 -15.93
CA ARG A 276 -1.37 -19.70 -15.48
C ARG A 276 -1.18 -19.54 -13.97
N SER A 277 -1.75 -18.51 -13.35
CA SER A 277 -1.61 -18.24 -11.91
C SER A 277 -2.33 -19.30 -11.08
N PHE A 278 -3.53 -19.70 -11.49
CA PHE A 278 -4.36 -20.63 -10.72
C PHE A 278 -4.20 -22.09 -11.15
N PHE A 279 -4.05 -22.36 -12.45
CA PHE A 279 -4.07 -23.72 -12.99
C PHE A 279 -2.72 -24.18 -13.56
N GLY A 280 -1.79 -23.26 -13.80
CA GLY A 280 -0.44 -23.57 -14.29
C GLY A 280 -0.34 -23.86 -15.79
N GLY A 281 -1.41 -23.61 -16.55
CA GLY A 281 -1.46 -23.81 -17.99
C GLY A 281 -2.82 -23.43 -18.58
N LEU A 282 -2.85 -23.16 -19.89
CA LEU A 282 -4.04 -22.68 -20.62
C LEU A 282 -5.02 -23.82 -20.99
N ASP A 283 -4.54 -25.06 -21.09
CA ASP A 283 -5.37 -26.22 -21.50
C ASP A 283 -6.02 -26.95 -20.30
N ILE A 284 -6.04 -26.34 -19.11
CA ILE A 284 -6.41 -27.00 -17.84
C ILE A 284 -7.81 -26.59 -17.38
N CYS A 285 -8.08 -25.29 -17.41
CA CYS A 285 -9.40 -24.71 -17.19
C CYS A 285 -10.00 -24.27 -18.52
N HIS A 286 -11.31 -24.12 -18.55
CA HIS A 286 -12.07 -23.50 -19.63
C HIS A 286 -13.12 -22.59 -18.99
N ALA A 287 -13.58 -21.57 -19.71
CA ALA A 287 -14.59 -20.63 -19.19
C ALA A 287 -15.84 -21.28 -18.54
N ASN A 288 -16.19 -22.49 -18.96
CA ASN A 288 -17.35 -23.25 -18.46
C ASN A 288 -16.99 -24.41 -17.50
N SER A 289 -15.72 -24.64 -17.15
CA SER A 289 -15.37 -25.57 -16.07
C SER A 289 -15.62 -24.91 -14.70
N ASP A 290 -15.59 -25.75 -13.67
CA ASP A 290 -15.81 -25.41 -12.26
C ASP A 290 -14.75 -26.23 -11.51
N TRP A 291 -13.56 -25.65 -11.34
CA TRP A 291 -12.38 -26.40 -10.93
C TRP A 291 -12.44 -26.87 -9.47
N ASP A 292 -12.96 -26.04 -8.58
CA ASP A 292 -13.06 -26.34 -7.15
C ASP A 292 -14.40 -26.97 -6.75
N GLY A 293 -15.38 -26.99 -7.65
CA GLY A 293 -16.67 -27.66 -7.49
C GLY A 293 -17.67 -26.86 -6.64
N ASP A 294 -17.54 -25.54 -6.58
CA ASP A 294 -18.41 -24.66 -5.80
C ASP A 294 -19.74 -24.30 -6.53
N GLY A 295 -19.83 -24.65 -7.82
CA GLY A 295 -20.98 -24.41 -8.69
C GLY A 295 -20.96 -23.10 -9.47
N GLN A 296 -19.90 -22.29 -9.35
CA GLN A 296 -19.56 -21.22 -10.28
C GLN A 296 -18.62 -21.74 -11.36
N SER A 297 -18.73 -21.19 -12.57
CA SER A 297 -17.73 -21.50 -13.58
C SER A 297 -16.47 -20.66 -13.40
N ASP A 298 -15.33 -21.16 -13.84
CA ASP A 298 -14.03 -20.47 -13.78
C ASP A 298 -14.12 -19.07 -14.41
N ALA A 299 -14.91 -18.88 -15.48
CA ALA A 299 -15.18 -17.55 -16.02
C ALA A 299 -16.00 -16.66 -15.09
N GLN A 300 -17.01 -17.19 -14.39
CA GLN A 300 -17.75 -16.41 -13.39
C GLN A 300 -16.85 -15.98 -12.25
N GLU A 301 -15.93 -16.85 -11.84
CA GLU A 301 -14.93 -16.55 -10.81
C GLU A 301 -13.94 -15.50 -11.28
N TYR A 302 -13.42 -15.62 -12.50
CA TYR A 302 -12.61 -14.59 -13.15
C TYR A 302 -13.30 -13.22 -13.17
N HIS A 303 -14.58 -13.17 -13.53
CA HIS A 303 -15.34 -11.91 -13.57
C HIS A 303 -15.71 -11.39 -12.17
N SER A 304 -15.78 -12.26 -11.17
CA SER A 304 -16.18 -11.93 -9.79
C SER A 304 -15.02 -11.83 -8.80
N GLY A 305 -13.77 -12.01 -9.27
CA GLY A 305 -12.55 -11.87 -8.48
C GLY A 305 -12.38 -12.95 -7.42
N THR A 306 -13.11 -14.07 -7.51
CA THR A 306 -13.00 -15.19 -6.57
C THR A 306 -11.82 -16.10 -6.91
N ASP A 307 -11.36 -16.86 -5.91
CA ASP A 307 -10.28 -17.83 -6.06
C ASP A 307 -10.83 -19.17 -6.57
N PRO A 308 -10.57 -19.56 -7.84
CA PRO A 308 -11.10 -20.78 -8.44
C PRO A 308 -10.50 -22.08 -7.89
N SER A 309 -9.66 -21.99 -6.87
CA SER A 309 -9.10 -23.12 -6.14
C SER A 309 -9.64 -23.27 -4.71
N ASP A 310 -10.45 -22.32 -4.23
CA ASP A 310 -11.08 -22.35 -2.91
C ASP A 310 -12.62 -22.35 -3.01
N PRO A 311 -13.30 -23.48 -2.73
CA PRO A 311 -14.76 -23.58 -2.86
C PRO A 311 -15.55 -22.74 -1.84
N ASN A 312 -14.86 -21.98 -0.99
CA ASN A 312 -15.47 -21.00 -0.09
C ASN A 312 -15.39 -19.56 -0.63
N SER A 313 -14.52 -19.30 -1.62
CA SER A 313 -14.40 -18.05 -2.36
C SER A 313 -15.42 -18.07 -3.49
N SER A 314 -16.65 -17.67 -3.18
CA SER A 314 -17.75 -17.75 -4.14
C SER A 314 -18.60 -16.49 -4.13
N MET A 315 -18.96 -15.95 -5.30
CA MET A 315 -19.88 -14.82 -5.37
C MET A 315 -21.33 -15.31 -5.34
N ARG A 316 -22.05 -14.96 -4.28
CA ARG A 316 -23.47 -15.31 -4.14
C ARG A 316 -24.24 -14.27 -3.35
N VAL A 317 -25.50 -14.08 -3.75
CA VAL A 317 -26.47 -13.31 -2.95
C VAL A 317 -26.70 -14.06 -1.63
N ILE A 318 -26.53 -13.35 -0.52
CA ILE A 318 -26.65 -13.92 0.84
C ILE A 318 -27.88 -13.40 1.59
N ALA A 319 -28.44 -12.26 1.20
CA ALA A 319 -29.64 -11.71 1.83
C ALA A 319 -30.42 -10.79 0.88
N PHE A 320 -31.75 -10.83 1.01
CA PHE A 320 -32.68 -9.85 0.46
C PHE A 320 -33.73 -9.54 1.53
N GLN A 321 -33.82 -8.29 1.97
CA GLN A 321 -34.62 -7.89 3.13
C GLN A 321 -35.44 -6.63 2.81
N SER A 322 -36.74 -6.62 3.15
CA SER A 322 -37.53 -5.39 3.14
C SER A 322 -37.16 -4.53 4.35
N ILE A 323 -36.80 -3.26 4.12
CA ILE A 323 -36.49 -2.27 5.16
C ILE A 323 -37.68 -1.32 5.36
N ALA A 324 -38.41 -1.01 4.29
CA ALA A 324 -39.65 -0.23 4.26
C ALA A 324 -40.56 -0.71 3.12
N SER A 325 -41.77 -0.14 3.01
CA SER A 325 -42.80 -0.58 2.04
C SER A 325 -42.38 -0.53 0.57
N ASP A 326 -41.36 0.24 0.22
CA ASP A 326 -40.84 0.29 -1.15
C ASP A 326 -39.32 0.23 -1.19
N GLN A 327 -38.67 -0.20 -0.09
CA GLN A 327 -37.21 -0.18 0.03
C GLN A 327 -36.68 -1.50 0.53
N HIS A 328 -35.80 -2.11 -0.26
CA HIS A 328 -35.31 -3.45 -0.05
C HIS A 328 -33.77 -3.47 -0.10
N ARG A 329 -33.12 -4.16 0.83
CA ARG A 329 -31.66 -4.35 0.83
C ARG A 329 -31.28 -5.67 0.21
N LEU A 330 -30.46 -5.61 -0.84
CA LEU A 330 -29.77 -6.76 -1.40
C LEU A 330 -28.36 -6.84 -0.80
N SER A 331 -27.91 -8.04 -0.46
CA SER A 331 -26.55 -8.29 0.07
C SER A 331 -25.93 -9.51 -0.59
N TRP A 332 -24.68 -9.41 -1.00
CA TRP A 332 -23.92 -10.47 -1.67
C TRP A 332 -22.48 -10.53 -1.18
N LYS A 333 -21.86 -11.70 -1.26
CA LYS A 333 -20.42 -11.86 -1.04
C LYS A 333 -19.65 -11.04 -2.08
N SER A 334 -18.64 -10.31 -1.63
CA SER A 334 -17.80 -9.44 -2.46
C SER A 334 -16.33 -9.73 -2.25
N GLU A 335 -15.55 -9.55 -3.33
CA GLU A 335 -14.09 -9.62 -3.34
C GLU A 335 -13.49 -8.28 -3.75
N GLU A 336 -12.20 -8.08 -3.49
CA GLU A 336 -11.47 -6.86 -3.88
C GLU A 336 -11.41 -6.70 -5.41
N LYS A 337 -11.26 -5.45 -5.89
CA LYS A 337 -11.00 -5.11 -7.33
C LYS A 337 -12.11 -5.52 -8.31
N VAL A 338 -13.32 -5.67 -7.80
CA VAL A 338 -14.52 -5.93 -8.59
C VAL A 338 -15.47 -4.75 -8.48
N SER A 339 -16.23 -4.50 -9.54
CA SER A 339 -17.37 -3.59 -9.52
C SER A 339 -18.65 -4.34 -9.82
N TYR A 340 -19.77 -3.85 -9.29
CA TYR A 340 -21.06 -4.52 -9.41
C TYR A 340 -22.09 -3.65 -10.13
N GLU A 341 -22.90 -4.33 -10.93
CA GLU A 341 -24.13 -3.80 -11.50
C GLU A 341 -25.30 -4.69 -11.08
N ILE A 342 -26.41 -4.06 -10.72
CA ILE A 342 -27.63 -4.77 -10.33
C ILE A 342 -28.66 -4.57 -11.41
N TRP A 343 -29.24 -5.69 -11.86
CA TRP A 343 -30.31 -5.68 -12.83
C TRP A 343 -31.54 -6.37 -12.25
N GLY A 344 -32.71 -5.79 -12.50
CA GLY A 344 -34.01 -6.29 -12.07
C GLY A 344 -34.89 -6.69 -13.25
N SER A 345 -35.75 -7.68 -13.05
CA SER A 345 -36.77 -8.09 -14.01
C SER A 345 -38.02 -8.55 -13.28
N GLN A 346 -39.21 -8.27 -13.81
CA GLN A 346 -40.47 -8.80 -13.27
C GLN A 346 -40.93 -10.11 -13.96
N ASP A 347 -40.33 -10.45 -15.10
CA ASP A 347 -40.78 -11.56 -15.96
C ASP A 347 -39.65 -12.50 -16.41
N MET A 348 -38.42 -12.28 -15.90
CA MET A 348 -37.16 -12.93 -16.30
C MET A 348 -36.74 -12.71 -17.77
N LYS A 349 -37.48 -11.92 -18.54
CA LYS A 349 -37.22 -11.69 -19.97
C LYS A 349 -36.70 -10.28 -20.21
N HIS A 350 -37.34 -9.30 -19.60
CA HIS A 350 -36.97 -7.90 -19.71
C HIS A 350 -36.20 -7.47 -18.48
N TRP A 351 -34.91 -7.22 -18.67
CA TRP A 351 -33.99 -6.81 -17.61
C TRP A 351 -33.70 -5.31 -17.70
N VAL A 352 -33.85 -4.61 -16.59
CA VAL A 352 -33.54 -3.19 -16.44
C VAL A 352 -32.39 -3.04 -15.45
N GLN A 353 -31.40 -2.22 -15.78
CA GLN A 353 -30.32 -1.88 -14.87
C GLN A 353 -30.86 -0.98 -13.75
N LEU A 354 -30.75 -1.44 -12.51
CA LEU A 354 -31.18 -0.72 -11.32
C LEU A 354 -30.05 0.16 -10.77
N THR A 355 -28.84 -0.41 -10.71
CA THR A 355 -27.63 0.28 -10.22
C THR A 355 -26.42 -0.12 -11.07
N SER A 356 -25.45 0.79 -11.21
CA SER A 356 -24.20 0.59 -11.94
C SER A 356 -23.00 1.16 -11.20
N GLY A 357 -21.81 0.59 -11.39
CA GLY A 357 -20.55 1.18 -10.92
C GLY A 357 -20.33 1.08 -9.40
N LEU A 358 -21.03 0.17 -8.73
CA LEU A 358 -20.84 -0.08 -7.30
C LEU A 358 -19.44 -0.66 -7.07
N GLN A 359 -18.61 0.05 -6.32
CA GLN A 359 -17.28 -0.45 -5.95
C GLN A 359 -17.40 -1.56 -4.91
N ALA A 360 -16.50 -2.55 -4.97
CA ALA A 360 -16.45 -3.63 -3.99
C ALA A 360 -16.14 -3.12 -2.57
N THR A 361 -16.82 -3.72 -1.59
CA THR A 361 -16.65 -3.54 -0.15
C THR A 361 -16.60 -4.93 0.50
N PRO A 362 -15.51 -5.69 0.33
CA PRO A 362 -15.38 -7.03 0.90
C PRO A 362 -15.51 -6.99 2.43
N PRO A 363 -16.05 -8.06 3.06
CA PRO A 363 -16.45 -9.32 2.45
C PRO A 363 -17.87 -9.33 1.86
N VAL A 364 -18.66 -8.27 2.06
CA VAL A 364 -20.08 -8.21 1.68
C VAL A 364 -20.44 -6.82 1.18
N ASN A 365 -20.94 -6.74 -0.06
CA ASN A 365 -21.60 -5.54 -0.55
C ASN A 365 -23.09 -5.56 -0.20
N THR A 366 -23.62 -4.37 0.04
CA THR A 366 -25.05 -4.14 0.21
C THR A 366 -25.52 -2.98 -0.63
N GLU A 367 -26.70 -3.10 -1.25
CA GLU A 367 -27.35 -2.01 -1.96
C GLU A 367 -28.82 -1.94 -1.59
N ASP A 368 -29.32 -0.73 -1.36
CA ASP A 368 -30.74 -0.45 -1.14
C ASP A 368 -31.43 -0.15 -2.47
N LEU A 369 -32.48 -0.91 -2.77
CA LEU A 369 -33.25 -0.85 -4.02
C LEU A 369 -34.65 -0.33 -3.73
N ASP A 370 -35.09 0.65 -4.51
CA ASP A 370 -36.45 1.19 -4.45
C ASP A 370 -37.37 0.35 -5.37
N LEU A 371 -38.18 -0.53 -4.78
CA LEU A 371 -38.99 -1.53 -5.45
C LEU A 371 -40.38 -1.60 -4.84
N ALA A 372 -41.42 -1.56 -5.68
CA ALA A 372 -42.80 -1.67 -5.23
C ALA A 372 -43.13 -3.04 -4.60
N ASP A 373 -43.76 -3.05 -3.42
CA ASP A 373 -44.07 -4.25 -2.62
C ASP A 373 -45.02 -5.26 -3.30
N ASP A 374 -45.77 -4.86 -4.33
CA ASP A 374 -46.82 -5.68 -4.96
C ASP A 374 -46.38 -6.44 -6.22
N ALA A 375 -45.09 -6.37 -6.58
CA ALA A 375 -44.53 -7.07 -7.74
C ALA A 375 -43.45 -8.09 -7.34
N SER A 376 -43.46 -9.25 -8.02
CA SER A 376 -42.36 -10.20 -7.94
C SER A 376 -41.19 -9.71 -8.79
N TYR A 377 -40.00 -9.60 -8.20
CA TYR A 377 -38.78 -9.24 -8.91
C TYR A 377 -37.78 -10.39 -8.89
N PHE A 378 -37.06 -10.51 -9.99
CA PHE A 378 -35.87 -11.32 -10.17
C PHE A 378 -34.67 -10.38 -10.26
N PHE A 379 -33.55 -10.77 -9.64
CA PHE A 379 -32.32 -9.98 -9.66
C PHE A 379 -31.18 -10.79 -10.24
N ARG A 380 -30.27 -10.10 -10.92
CA ARG A 380 -28.92 -10.57 -11.18
C ARG A 380 -27.96 -9.49 -10.69
N VAL A 381 -26.94 -9.92 -9.97
CA VAL A 381 -25.80 -9.08 -9.63
C VAL A 381 -24.70 -9.49 -10.61
N HIS A 382 -24.31 -8.56 -11.47
CA HIS A 382 -23.25 -8.77 -12.44
C HIS A 382 -21.97 -8.21 -11.84
N ALA A 383 -21.00 -9.08 -11.61
CA ALA A 383 -19.64 -8.69 -11.28
C ALA A 383 -18.91 -8.35 -12.58
N GLN A 384 -18.26 -7.20 -12.58
CA GLN A 384 -17.28 -6.82 -13.59
C GLN A 384 -15.98 -6.61 -12.86
N HIS A 385 -15.05 -7.53 -13.08
CA HIS A 385 -13.68 -7.33 -12.66
C HIS A 385 -13.21 -5.97 -13.20
N ALA A 386 -12.65 -5.12 -12.34
CA ALA A 386 -12.26 -3.75 -12.71
C ALA A 386 -11.08 -3.71 -13.73
N GLU A 387 -10.75 -4.85 -14.32
CA GLU A 387 -9.66 -5.12 -15.26
C GLU A 387 -10.18 -5.21 -16.72
N ARG A 388 -11.42 -4.76 -17.00
CA ARG A 388 -12.03 -4.72 -18.35
C ARG A 388 -12.33 -3.32 -18.85
#